data_AF-A0A9C8N4I7-F1
#
_entry.id   AF-A0A9C8N4I7-F1
#
_cell.length_a   1.000
_cell.length_b   1.000
_cell.length_c   1.000
_cell.angle_alpha   90.00
_cell.angle_beta   90.00
_cell.angle_gamma   90.00
#
_symmetry.space_group_name_H-M   'P 1'
#
loop_
_entity.id
_entity.type
_entity.pdbx_description
1 polymer ?
#
loop_
_entity_poly.entity_id
_entity_poly.type
_entity_poly.pdbx_seq_one_letter_code
_entity_poly.pdbx_strand_id
1 'polypeptide(L)'
;MQDQFSFYQNQIQKNSEELSRVKNRLFASSMVRLAVFCASGLAVFMVFGDTKWVLAIVILTIVVFLLLVSRHTDLQYKRDKLKALIAINETEIKVLNRDFYDLPDGDAYKDPLHYFSQDIDLFGRGSLYQYTNRTVLQQGSETFAGLLKENSIDNIALKQDAIKELAQMPDWRQNFSAIGSLTKAETSSENIVRWLG
;
A
#
# COMPACT_ATOMS: atom_id res chain seq x y z
N MET A 1 13.14 12.78 -19.08
CA MET A 1 12.93 13.30 -17.71
C MET A 1 11.68 14.17 -17.60
N GLN A 2 11.47 15.17 -18.48
CA GLN A 2 10.32 16.08 -18.39
C GLN A 2 8.95 15.37 -18.50
N ASP A 3 8.88 14.28 -19.25
CA ASP A 3 7.68 13.43 -19.42
C ASP A 3 7.36 12.55 -18.18
N GLN A 4 8.37 12.10 -17.43
CA GLN A 4 8.16 11.31 -16.21
C GLN A 4 7.73 12.18 -15.04
N PHE A 5 8.32 13.37 -14.93
CA PHE A 5 7.97 14.32 -13.87
C PHE A 5 6.52 14.80 -14.01
N SER A 6 6.08 15.14 -15.23
CA SER A 6 4.69 15.52 -15.49
C SER A 6 3.72 14.36 -15.22
N PHE A 7 4.10 13.12 -15.57
CA PHE A 7 3.31 11.93 -15.23
C PHE A 7 3.08 11.81 -13.71
N TYR A 8 4.15 11.86 -12.90
CA TYR A 8 4.02 11.74 -11.44
C TYR A 8 3.23 12.90 -10.83
N GLN A 9 3.40 14.13 -11.30
CA GLN A 9 2.60 15.28 -10.85
C GLN A 9 1.11 15.11 -11.17
N ASN A 10 0.78 14.66 -12.39
CA ASN A 10 -0.60 14.39 -12.78
C ASN A 10 -1.24 13.28 -11.92
N GLN A 11 -0.47 12.23 -11.60
CA GLN A 11 -0.94 11.16 -10.72
C GLN A 11 -1.18 11.67 -9.28
N ILE A 12 -0.30 12.52 -8.75
CA ILE A 12 -0.50 13.14 -7.43
C ILE A 12 -1.78 13.98 -7.43
N GLN A 13 -1.98 14.82 -8.44
CA GLN A 13 -3.18 15.66 -8.54
C GLN A 13 -4.45 14.80 -8.61
N LYS A 14 -4.51 13.85 -9.54
CA LYS A 14 -5.64 12.93 -9.72
C LYS A 14 -5.98 12.17 -8.44
N ASN A 15 -4.98 11.59 -7.79
CA ASN A 15 -5.18 10.81 -6.57
C ASN A 15 -5.56 11.71 -5.38
N SER A 16 -5.07 12.95 -5.32
CA SER A 16 -5.42 13.92 -4.28
C SER A 16 -6.86 14.41 -4.39
N GLU A 17 -7.34 14.66 -5.61
CA GLU A 17 -8.74 14.99 -5.87
C GLU A 17 -9.67 13.85 -5.46
N GLU A 18 -9.33 12.61 -5.83
CA GLU A 18 -10.10 11.44 -5.43
C GLU A 18 -10.07 11.21 -3.91
N LEU A 19 -8.90 11.42 -3.28
CA LEU A 19 -8.73 11.32 -1.84
C LEU A 19 -9.64 12.30 -1.09
N SER A 20 -9.76 13.54 -1.56
CA SER A 20 -10.68 14.54 -1.00
C SER A 20 -12.13 14.07 -1.06
N ARG A 21 -12.57 13.53 -2.21
CA ARG A 21 -13.92 12.96 -2.38
C ARG A 21 -14.17 11.79 -1.44
N VAL A 22 -13.19 10.90 -1.27
CA VAL A 22 -13.31 9.75 -0.35
C VAL A 22 -13.35 10.21 1.11
N LYS A 23 -12.56 11.22 1.51
CA LYS A 23 -12.62 11.81 2.86
C LYS A 23 -14.01 12.36 3.19
N ASN A 24 -14.64 13.07 2.24
CA ASN A 24 -16.00 13.59 2.43
C ASN A 24 -17.02 12.44 2.58
N ARG A 25 -16.89 11.38 1.78
CA ARG A 25 -17.74 10.17 1.90
C ARG A 25 -17.53 9.46 3.24
N LEU A 26 -16.30 9.38 3.74
CA LEU A 26 -15.99 8.84 5.06
C LEU A 26 -16.63 9.65 6.19
N PHE A 27 -16.58 10.98 6.10
CA PHE A 27 -17.24 11.87 7.06
C PHE A 27 -18.76 11.66 7.05
N ALA A 28 -19.38 11.67 5.86
CA ALA A 28 -20.81 11.40 5.72
C ALA A 28 -21.19 10.01 6.27
N SER A 29 -20.38 8.97 5.99
CA SER A 29 -20.57 7.62 6.55
C SER A 29 -20.54 7.59 8.08
N SER A 30 -19.66 8.37 8.71
CA SER A 30 -19.63 8.52 10.17
C SER A 30 -20.86 9.26 10.70
N MET A 31 -21.33 10.31 10.02
CA MET A 31 -22.56 11.03 10.38
C MET A 31 -23.81 10.16 10.26
N VAL A 32 -23.92 9.34 9.22
CA VAL A 32 -25.03 8.39 9.05
C VAL A 32 -25.07 7.37 10.20
N ARG A 33 -23.91 6.82 10.61
CA ARG A 33 -23.86 5.90 11.76
C ARG A 33 -24.32 6.56 13.06
N LEU A 34 -23.91 7.80 13.31
CA LEU A 34 -24.35 8.56 14.47
C LEU A 34 -25.87 8.79 14.43
N ALA A 35 -26.40 9.20 13.28
CA ALA A 35 -27.84 9.38 13.09
C ALA A 35 -28.64 8.09 13.34
N VAL A 36 -28.16 6.95 12.84
CA VAL A 36 -28.77 5.63 13.09
C VAL A 36 -28.76 5.27 14.57
N PHE A 37 -27.64 5.53 15.27
CA PHE A 37 -27.54 5.29 16.71
C PHE A 37 -28.56 6.15 17.49
N CYS A 38 -28.60 7.46 17.24
CA CYS A 38 -29.57 8.35 17.88
C CYS A 38 -31.03 7.97 17.56
N ALA A 39 -31.32 7.64 16.29
CA ALA A 39 -32.65 7.22 15.87
C ALA A 39 -33.09 5.92 16.53
N SER A 40 -32.18 4.95 16.68
CA SER A 40 -32.46 3.69 17.38
C SER A 40 -32.77 3.91 18.86
N GLY A 41 -32.04 4.80 19.55
CA GLY A 41 -32.31 5.14 20.94
C GLY A 41 -33.68 5.79 21.12
N LEU A 42 -34.05 6.72 20.23
CA LEU A 42 -35.37 7.36 20.23
C LEU A 42 -36.50 6.37 19.91
N ALA A 43 -36.28 5.46 18.96
CA ALA A 43 -37.23 4.40 18.62
C ALA A 43 -37.48 3.46 19.81
N VAL A 44 -36.41 3.01 20.50
CA VAL A 44 -36.53 2.18 21.71
C VAL A 44 -37.27 2.90 22.83
N PHE A 45 -37.03 4.19 23.02
CA PHE A 45 -37.74 5.01 24.01
C PHE A 45 -39.25 5.09 23.72
N MET A 46 -39.66 5.21 22.46
CA MET A 46 -41.08 5.29 22.08
C MET A 46 -41.85 3.99 22.32
N VAL A 47 -41.21 2.82 22.16
CA VAL A 47 -41.83 1.50 22.37
C VAL A 47 -41.46 0.88 23.72
N PHE A 48 -40.95 1.69 24.65
CA PHE A 48 -40.47 1.25 25.96
C PHE A 48 -41.64 0.72 26.80
N GLY A 49 -41.86 -0.59 26.73
CA GLY A 49 -43.01 -1.27 27.33
C GLY A 49 -43.39 -2.55 26.59
N ASP A 50 -43.08 -2.65 25.29
CA ASP A 50 -43.22 -3.89 24.52
C ASP A 50 -41.87 -4.52 24.21
N THR A 51 -41.53 -5.57 24.96
CA THR A 51 -40.26 -6.29 24.83
C THR A 51 -40.04 -6.86 23.44
N LYS A 52 -41.10 -7.26 22.72
CA LYS A 52 -40.97 -7.83 21.37
C LYS A 52 -40.55 -6.75 20.37
N TRP A 53 -41.14 -5.57 20.44
CA TRP A 53 -40.77 -4.43 19.58
C TRP A 53 -39.38 -3.90 19.89
N VAL A 54 -38.99 -3.79 21.17
CA VAL A 54 -37.64 -3.39 21.56
C VAL A 54 -36.60 -4.36 20.98
N LEU A 55 -36.81 -5.68 21.13
CA LEU A 55 -35.90 -6.69 20.61
C LEU A 55 -35.78 -6.61 19.07
N ALA A 56 -36.90 -6.43 18.37
CA ALA A 56 -36.91 -6.28 16.91
C ALA A 56 -36.09 -5.06 16.44
N ILE A 57 -36.25 -3.90 17.10
CA ILE A 57 -35.51 -2.67 16.77
C ILE A 57 -34.01 -2.85 17.02
N VAL A 58 -33.63 -3.49 18.13
CA VAL A 58 -32.22 -3.74 18.46
C VAL A 58 -31.58 -4.64 17.40
N ILE A 59 -32.22 -5.75 17.04
CA ILE A 59 -31.70 -6.67 16.01
C ILE A 59 -31.56 -5.94 14.67
N LEU A 60 -32.58 -5.19 14.25
CA LEU A 60 -32.54 -4.42 13.02
C LEU A 60 -31.40 -3.39 13.03
N THR A 61 -31.21 -2.70 14.15
CA THR A 61 -30.15 -1.70 14.32
C THR A 61 -28.78 -2.35 14.19
N ILE A 62 -28.56 -3.52 14.79
CA ILE A 62 -27.30 -4.27 14.68
C ILE A 62 -27.02 -4.62 13.21
N VAL A 63 -28.00 -5.16 12.50
CA VAL A 63 -27.84 -5.54 11.07
C VAL A 63 -27.47 -4.31 10.23
N VAL A 64 -28.21 -3.21 10.37
CA VAL A 64 -27.93 -1.96 9.65
C VAL A 64 -26.54 -1.41 10.02
N PHE A 65 -26.17 -1.45 11.29
CA PHE A 65 -24.88 -0.95 11.75
C PHE A 65 -23.71 -1.76 11.20
N LEU A 66 -23.81 -3.09 11.16
CA LEU A 66 -22.79 -3.95 10.56
C LEU A 66 -22.60 -3.66 9.06
N LEU A 67 -23.68 -3.47 8.31
CA LEU A 67 -23.62 -3.08 6.89
C LEU A 67 -22.92 -1.72 6.69
N LEU A 68 -23.21 -0.75 7.57
CA LEU A 68 -22.57 0.56 7.53
C LEU A 68 -21.09 0.49 7.88
N VAL A 69 -20.70 -0.32 8.88
CA VAL A 69 -19.31 -0.52 9.27
C VAL A 69 -18.53 -1.18 8.14
N SER A 70 -19.05 -2.23 7.51
CA SER A 70 -18.40 -2.88 6.36
C SER A 70 -18.13 -1.88 5.22
N ARG A 71 -19.13 -1.10 4.81
CA ARG A 71 -18.94 -0.06 3.79
C ARG A 71 -17.96 1.04 4.21
N HIS A 72 -17.93 1.38 5.50
CA HIS A 72 -16.97 2.35 6.01
C HIS A 72 -15.53 1.81 5.89
N THR A 73 -15.31 0.53 6.20
CA THR A 73 -14.01 -0.14 6.05
C THR A 73 -13.54 -0.13 4.60
N ASP A 74 -14.41 -0.40 3.63
CA ASP A 74 -14.06 -0.33 2.21
C ASP A 74 -13.61 1.08 1.78
N LEU A 75 -14.30 2.11 2.27
CA LEU A 75 -13.93 3.51 2.03
C LEU A 75 -12.59 3.87 2.71
N GLN A 76 -12.30 3.31 3.88
CA GLN A 76 -11.02 3.49 4.56
C GLN A 76 -9.89 2.85 3.76
N TYR A 77 -10.06 1.62 3.30
CA TYR A 77 -9.09 0.95 2.44
C TYR A 77 -8.82 1.76 1.16
N LYS A 78 -9.87 2.27 0.52
CA LYS A 78 -9.74 3.12 -0.66
C LYS A 78 -8.95 4.41 -0.36
N ARG A 79 -9.22 5.07 0.77
CA ARG A 79 -8.47 6.25 1.23
C ARG A 79 -6.99 5.92 1.41
N ASP A 80 -6.68 4.80 2.06
CA ASP A 80 -5.31 4.43 2.38
C ASP A 80 -4.53 4.03 1.12
N LYS A 81 -5.18 3.38 0.15
CA LYS A 81 -4.61 3.12 -1.17
C LYS A 81 -4.28 4.39 -1.93
N LEU A 82 -5.18 5.37 -1.92
CA LEU A 82 -4.93 6.68 -2.56
C LEU A 82 -3.76 7.42 -1.90
N LYS A 83 -3.65 7.37 -0.58
CA LYS A 83 -2.49 7.94 0.13
C LYS A 83 -1.19 7.24 -0.24
N ALA A 84 -1.18 5.90 -0.32
CA ALA A 84 -0.01 5.14 -0.73
C ALA A 84 0.41 5.49 -2.17
N LEU A 85 -0.54 5.60 -3.10
CA LEU A 85 -0.27 6.04 -4.47
C LEU A 85 0.34 7.45 -4.52
N ILE A 86 -0.19 8.40 -3.75
CA ILE A 86 0.38 9.76 -3.64
C ILE A 86 1.83 9.68 -3.14
N ALA A 87 2.06 8.97 -2.04
CA ALA A 87 3.38 8.84 -1.43
C ALA A 87 4.40 8.22 -2.41
N ILE A 88 4.02 7.19 -3.17
CA ILE A 88 4.88 6.59 -4.19
C ILE A 88 5.29 7.64 -5.23
N ASN A 89 4.34 8.41 -5.76
CA ASN A 89 4.63 9.43 -6.77
C ASN A 89 5.49 10.58 -6.21
N GLU A 90 5.25 10.99 -4.96
CA GLU A 90 6.09 11.98 -4.26
C GLU A 90 7.53 11.47 -4.09
N THR A 91 7.70 10.21 -3.71
CA THR A 91 9.00 9.55 -3.64
C THR A 91 9.69 9.54 -5.00
N GLU A 92 9.01 9.16 -6.09
CA GLU A 92 9.64 9.15 -7.42
C GLU A 92 10.07 10.56 -7.87
N ILE A 93 9.29 11.59 -7.54
CA ILE A 93 9.69 12.98 -7.81
C ILE A 93 10.98 13.33 -7.05
N LYS A 94 11.10 12.95 -5.77
CA LYS A 94 12.34 13.15 -5.00
C LYS A 94 13.51 12.41 -5.62
N VAL A 95 13.32 11.14 -6.03
CA VAL A 95 14.37 10.35 -6.69
C VAL A 95 14.81 10.97 -8.01
N LEU A 96 13.88 11.49 -8.82
CA LEU A 96 14.22 12.21 -10.05
C LEU A 96 15.10 13.45 -9.78
N ASN A 97 14.93 14.09 -8.62
CA ASN A 97 15.73 15.21 -8.16
C ASN A 97 17.01 14.80 -7.42
N ARG A 98 17.37 13.51 -7.45
CA ARG A 98 18.52 12.92 -6.73
C ARG A 98 18.43 13.02 -5.21
N ASP A 99 17.21 13.20 -4.68
CA ASP A 99 16.92 13.20 -3.25
C ASP A 99 16.33 11.85 -2.84
N PHE A 100 17.19 10.84 -2.69
CA PHE A 100 16.78 9.46 -2.38
C PHE A 100 17.47 8.87 -1.15
N TYR A 101 18.22 9.69 -0.41
CA TYR A 101 19.04 9.25 0.72
C TYR A 101 18.23 8.78 1.94
N ASP A 102 16.92 9.03 1.94
CA ASP A 102 15.96 8.56 2.95
C ASP A 102 15.40 7.16 2.65
N LEU A 103 15.66 6.61 1.44
CA LEU A 103 15.22 5.26 1.09
C LEU A 103 16.08 4.19 1.80
N PRO A 104 15.58 2.96 1.97
CA PRO A 104 16.37 1.86 2.51
C PRO A 104 17.66 1.66 1.72
N ASP A 105 18.79 1.75 2.40
CA ASP A 105 20.12 1.75 1.78
C ASP A 105 20.69 0.35 1.54
N GLY A 106 20.07 -0.67 2.13
CA GLY A 106 20.46 -2.06 1.97
C GLY A 106 21.74 -2.43 2.70
N ASP A 107 22.18 -1.63 3.68
CA ASP A 107 23.41 -1.88 4.44
C ASP A 107 23.44 -3.29 5.06
N ALA A 108 22.28 -3.80 5.49
CA ALA A 108 22.11 -5.14 6.03
C ALA A 108 22.43 -6.28 5.03
N TYR A 109 22.51 -6.01 3.73
CA TYR A 109 22.78 -7.02 2.70
C TYR A 109 24.23 -7.04 2.21
N LYS A 110 25.06 -6.13 2.74
CA LYS A 110 26.50 -6.06 2.44
C LYS A 110 27.17 -7.38 2.78
N ASP A 111 27.98 -7.86 1.84
CA ASP A 111 28.80 -9.04 2.02
C ASP A 111 30.26 -8.67 1.71
N PRO A 112 31.12 -8.52 2.73
CA PRO A 112 32.53 -8.19 2.54
C PRO A 112 33.32 -9.23 1.76
N LEU A 113 32.82 -10.48 1.66
CA LEU A 113 33.49 -11.59 0.96
C LEU A 113 33.03 -11.72 -0.49
N HIS A 114 32.08 -10.90 -0.93
CA HIS A 114 31.52 -10.97 -2.27
C HIS A 114 32.39 -10.20 -3.28
N TYR A 115 32.61 -10.83 -4.45
CA TYR A 115 33.70 -10.51 -5.39
C TYR A 115 33.71 -9.06 -5.91
N PHE A 116 32.58 -8.36 -5.90
CA PHE A 116 32.46 -6.99 -6.40
C PHE A 116 31.52 -6.09 -5.59
N SER A 117 30.93 -6.60 -4.50
CA SER A 117 29.95 -5.83 -3.71
C SER A 117 30.54 -4.54 -3.12
N GLN A 118 31.87 -4.45 -2.98
CA GLN A 118 32.57 -3.26 -2.47
C GLN A 118 33.00 -2.29 -3.59
N ASP A 119 33.17 -2.75 -4.83
CA ASP A 119 33.76 -1.94 -5.90
C ASP A 119 32.72 -1.03 -6.60
N ILE A 120 31.46 -1.45 -6.64
CA ILE A 120 30.39 -0.78 -7.39
C ILE A 120 29.36 -0.05 -6.49
N ASP A 121 29.71 0.21 -5.22
CA ASP A 121 28.81 0.81 -4.22
C ASP A 121 27.40 0.20 -4.25
N LEU A 122 27.33 -1.14 -4.18
CA LEU A 122 26.10 -1.88 -4.40
C LEU A 122 25.06 -1.63 -3.30
N PHE A 123 25.53 -1.45 -2.06
CA PHE A 123 24.72 -1.26 -0.85
C PHE A 123 25.28 -0.14 0.03
N GLY A 124 24.44 0.44 0.87
CA GLY A 124 24.76 1.57 1.75
C GLY A 124 24.30 2.92 1.20
N ARG A 125 24.61 4.01 1.90
CA ARG A 125 24.14 5.35 1.55
C ARG A 125 24.69 5.79 0.19
N GLY A 126 23.80 6.21 -0.71
CA GLY A 126 24.11 6.60 -2.09
C GLY A 126 24.26 5.43 -3.07
N SER A 127 24.03 4.20 -2.62
CA SER A 127 24.25 2.99 -3.42
C SER A 127 23.26 2.79 -4.56
N LEU A 128 23.63 1.90 -5.49
CA LEU A 128 22.73 1.42 -6.53
C LEU A 128 21.46 0.79 -5.95
N TYR A 129 21.58 -0.01 -4.89
CA TYR A 129 20.43 -0.57 -4.19
C TYR A 129 19.52 0.55 -3.68
N GLN A 130 20.05 1.55 -2.97
CA GLN A 130 19.24 2.65 -2.43
C GLN A 130 18.50 3.41 -3.53
N TYR A 131 19.15 3.64 -4.67
CA TYR A 131 18.55 4.36 -5.79
C TYR A 131 17.44 3.56 -6.49
N THR A 132 17.65 2.26 -6.70
CA THR A 132 16.80 1.41 -7.55
C THR A 132 15.74 0.64 -6.78
N ASN A 133 15.93 0.43 -5.47
CA ASN A 133 15.02 -0.37 -4.68
C ASN A 133 13.61 0.27 -4.60
N ARG A 134 12.60 -0.51 -4.99
CA ARG A 134 11.16 -0.19 -4.86
C ARG A 134 10.37 -1.35 -4.26
N THR A 135 11.06 -2.30 -3.64
CA THR A 135 10.42 -3.40 -2.92
C THR A 135 9.67 -2.84 -1.72
N VAL A 136 8.55 -3.47 -1.40
CA VAL A 136 7.71 -3.05 -0.27
C VAL A 136 7.76 -4.07 0.86
N LEU A 137 7.86 -5.35 0.52
CA LEU A 137 7.97 -6.44 1.47
C LEU A 137 9.44 -6.78 1.71
N GLN A 138 9.74 -7.22 2.94
CA GLN A 138 11.07 -7.64 3.36
C GLN A 138 11.63 -8.76 2.47
N GLN A 139 10.83 -9.78 2.15
CA GLN A 139 11.26 -10.87 1.24
C GLN A 139 11.55 -10.35 -0.17
N GLY A 140 10.83 -9.32 -0.61
CA GLY A 140 11.10 -8.65 -1.88
C GLY A 140 12.47 -7.97 -1.86
N SER A 141 12.79 -7.26 -0.77
CA SER A 141 14.10 -6.63 -0.55
C SER A 141 15.25 -7.65 -0.54
N GLU A 142 15.06 -8.78 0.15
CA GLU A 142 16.03 -9.88 0.17
C GLU A 142 16.25 -10.49 -1.21
N THR A 143 15.17 -10.75 -1.94
CA THR A 143 15.23 -11.27 -3.32
C THR A 143 15.95 -10.28 -4.23
N PHE A 144 15.64 -8.98 -4.14
CA PHE A 144 16.27 -7.95 -4.94
C PHE A 144 17.77 -7.81 -4.62
N ALA A 145 18.14 -7.81 -3.33
CA ALA A 145 19.53 -7.81 -2.92
C ALA A 145 20.29 -9.06 -3.40
N GLY A 146 19.63 -10.23 -3.40
CA GLY A 146 20.18 -11.46 -3.96
C GLY A 146 20.44 -11.34 -5.46
N LEU A 147 19.49 -10.80 -6.23
CA LEU A 147 19.62 -10.56 -7.67
C LEU A 147 20.76 -9.58 -7.99
N LEU A 148 20.95 -8.54 -7.17
CA LEU A 148 22.06 -7.59 -7.34
C LEU A 148 23.44 -8.23 -7.09
N LYS A 149 23.50 -9.25 -6.25
CA LYS A 149 24.73 -10.03 -5.96
C LYS A 149 24.92 -11.21 -6.90
N GLU A 150 23.97 -11.50 -7.78
CA GLU A 150 23.99 -12.67 -8.64
C GLU A 150 25.05 -12.51 -9.75
N ASN A 151 25.89 -13.53 -9.93
CA ASN A 151 26.91 -13.61 -10.98
C ASN A 151 26.48 -14.46 -12.19
N SER A 152 25.28 -15.02 -12.15
CA SER A 152 24.77 -15.84 -13.25
C SER A 152 24.38 -14.97 -14.44
N ILE A 153 24.72 -15.46 -15.63
CA ILE A 153 24.30 -14.89 -16.92
C ILE A 153 23.05 -15.57 -17.48
N ASP A 154 22.41 -16.44 -16.70
CA ASP A 154 21.23 -17.18 -17.12
C ASP A 154 20.03 -16.23 -17.30
N ASN A 155 19.25 -16.48 -18.36
CA ASN A 155 17.97 -15.82 -18.61
C ASN A 155 18.04 -14.28 -18.71
N ILE A 156 19.20 -13.68 -19.01
CA ILE A 156 19.35 -12.22 -19.14
C ILE A 156 18.29 -11.63 -20.07
N ALA A 157 18.09 -12.23 -21.25
CA ALA A 157 17.10 -11.74 -22.23
C ALA A 157 15.67 -11.75 -21.64
N LEU A 158 15.28 -12.84 -20.96
CA LEU A 158 13.98 -12.94 -20.31
C LEU A 158 13.80 -11.90 -19.19
N LYS A 159 14.82 -11.69 -18.35
CA LYS A 159 14.82 -10.66 -17.31
C LYS A 159 14.64 -9.25 -17.92
N GLN A 160 15.37 -8.96 -19.00
CA GLN A 160 15.29 -7.67 -19.70
C GLN A 160 13.93 -7.45 -20.35
N ASP A 161 13.35 -8.47 -20.97
CA ASP A 161 12.05 -8.37 -21.61
C ASP A 161 10.93 -8.18 -20.58
N ALA A 162 11.00 -8.87 -19.44
CA ALA A 162 10.09 -8.62 -18.30
C ALA A 162 10.20 -7.18 -17.77
N ILE A 163 11.42 -6.64 -17.67
CA ILE A 163 11.63 -5.24 -17.27
C ILE A 163 11.01 -4.28 -18.30
N LYS A 164 11.21 -4.52 -19.60
CA LYS A 164 10.64 -3.69 -20.68
C LYS A 164 9.12 -3.71 -20.67
N GLU A 165 8.52 -4.89 -20.49
CA GLU A 165 7.07 -5.06 -20.38
C GLU A 165 6.51 -4.24 -19.21
N LEU A 166 7.06 -4.46 -18.01
CA LEU A 166 6.61 -3.77 -16.80
C LEU A 166 6.89 -2.26 -16.82
N ALA A 167 7.92 -1.81 -17.54
CA ALA A 167 8.20 -0.39 -17.75
C ALA A 167 7.07 0.32 -18.50
N GLN A 168 6.35 -0.37 -19.40
CA GLN A 168 5.19 0.18 -20.12
C GLN A 168 3.91 0.24 -19.28
N MET A 169 3.91 -0.32 -18.06
CA MET A 169 2.73 -0.44 -17.21
C MET A 169 2.87 0.32 -15.87
N PRO A 170 3.13 1.64 -15.88
CA PRO A 170 3.42 2.40 -14.66
C PRO A 170 2.25 2.41 -13.67
N ASP A 171 1.01 2.57 -14.13
CA ASP A 171 -0.18 2.53 -13.25
C ASP A 171 -0.31 1.17 -12.56
N TRP A 172 -0.07 0.07 -13.28
CA TRP A 172 -0.15 -1.27 -12.71
C TRP A 172 0.92 -1.46 -11.63
N ARG A 173 2.17 -1.08 -11.91
CA ARG A 173 3.28 -1.17 -10.94
C ARG A 173 2.99 -0.36 -9.67
N GLN A 174 2.54 0.88 -9.82
CA GLN A 174 2.20 1.72 -8.67
C GLN A 174 1.03 1.15 -7.86
N ASN A 175 0.01 0.60 -8.52
CA ASN A 175 -1.10 -0.07 -7.84
C ASN A 175 -0.63 -1.31 -7.09
N PHE A 176 0.23 -2.12 -7.70
CA PHE A 176 0.79 -3.32 -7.07
C PHE A 176 1.61 -2.96 -5.82
N SER A 177 2.52 -1.99 -5.93
CA SER A 177 3.30 -1.50 -4.79
C SER A 177 2.42 -0.88 -3.70
N ALA A 178 1.40 -0.10 -4.07
CA ALA A 178 0.46 0.48 -3.11
C ALA A 178 -0.29 -0.62 -2.34
N ILE A 179 -0.77 -1.67 -3.02
CA ILE A 179 -1.43 -2.80 -2.37
C ILE A 179 -0.45 -3.50 -1.40
N GLY A 180 0.78 -3.77 -1.84
CA GLY A 180 1.82 -4.34 -1.00
C GLY A 180 2.14 -3.51 0.25
N SER A 181 2.03 -2.18 0.18
CA SER A 181 2.28 -1.30 1.33
C SER A 181 1.15 -1.32 2.37
N LEU A 182 -0.05 -1.71 1.94
CA LEU A 182 -1.23 -1.81 2.80
C LEU A 182 -1.39 -3.18 3.44
N THR A 183 -0.75 -4.22 2.88
CA THR A 183 -0.73 -5.52 3.52
C THR A 183 0.11 -5.45 4.77
N LYS A 184 -0.53 -5.59 5.94
CA LYS A 184 0.19 -5.94 7.15
C LYS A 184 0.72 -7.35 6.94
N ALA A 185 2.04 -7.53 7.04
CA ALA A 185 2.62 -8.85 7.16
C ALA A 185 2.20 -9.43 8.52
N GLU A 186 0.97 -9.97 8.62
CA GLU A 186 0.49 -10.62 9.84
C GLU A 186 1.12 -12.00 10.04
N THR A 187 1.84 -12.52 9.05
CA THR A 187 2.60 -13.77 9.18
C THR A 187 3.79 -13.77 8.23
N SER A 188 4.98 -14.08 8.75
CA SER A 188 6.18 -14.32 7.94
C SER A 188 5.88 -15.37 6.86
N SER A 189 6.33 -15.14 5.63
CA SER A 189 6.26 -16.15 4.55
C SER A 189 6.91 -17.47 4.96
N GLU A 190 7.91 -17.44 5.85
CA GLU A 190 8.53 -18.64 6.43
C GLU A 190 7.54 -19.47 7.25
N ASN A 191 6.60 -18.83 7.97
CA ASN A 191 5.57 -19.56 8.72
C ASN A 191 4.54 -20.19 7.78
N ILE A 192 4.26 -19.57 6.64
CA ILE A 192 3.35 -20.11 5.62
C ILE A 192 4.01 -21.28 4.90
N VAL A 193 5.28 -21.16 4.51
CA VAL A 193 6.06 -22.25 3.90
C VAL A 193 6.23 -23.39 4.89
N ARG A 194 6.59 -23.11 6.16
CA ARG A 194 6.68 -24.11 7.22
C ARG A 194 5.34 -24.79 7.54
N TRP A 195 4.23 -24.11 7.29
CA TRP A 195 2.89 -24.70 7.42
C TRP A 195 2.51 -25.56 6.20
N LEU A 196 2.96 -25.20 5.00
CA LEU A 196 2.69 -25.93 3.76
C LEU A 196 3.61 -27.15 3.56
N GLY A 197 4.81 -27.16 4.15
CA GLY A 197 5.79 -28.24 4.06
C GLY A 197 6.99 -27.90 3.20
#